data_AF-A0A964AV28-F1
#
_entry.id   AF-A0A964AV28-F1
#
_cell.length_a   1.000
_cell.length_b   1.000
_cell.length_c   1.000
_cell.angle_alpha   90.00
_cell.angle_beta   90.00
_cell.angle_gamma   90.00
#
_symmetry.space_group_name_H-M   'P 1'
#
loop_
_entity.id
_entity.type
_entity.pdbx_description
1 polymer ?
#
loop_
_entity_poly.entity_id
_entity_poly.type
_entity_poly.pdbx_seq_one_letter_code
_entity_poly.pdbx_strand_id
1 'polypeptide(L)'
;MLRNIALTAAAAGLAFSLFACTGAEEIDNKPVAEVVEVKPEPKPEPKPTGTPVAVDAANSRIEWLGAKVTRTHDGGFKTFDGKILMDGDTPVGTEFTIDLSSLWTDTEKLTAHLQDTDFFDVATYNTATFTSTDIKPAEAEGATHSVTGELDLHGVKKAVTFPATITVAADKITAAAEFQINRQDWAISFPGKPDDLIKDEVAIKLNLAFPRPAEAGAEGDAAGDAAGQAPAGAPKPAGVGAKPAGDMDKKAVAPPAGGVQKAPAPAPVKASPGAAPAKNTASQGGAKK
;
A
#
# COMPACT_ATOMS: atom_id res chain seq x y z
N MET A 1 39.03 -56.14 41.62
CA MET A 1 40.47 -56.16 41.28
C MET A 1 40.60 -55.94 39.78
N LEU A 2 41.50 -55.05 39.34
CA LEU A 2 41.89 -54.81 37.92
C LEU A 2 40.74 -54.33 36.97
N ARG A 3 41.01 -53.75 35.79
CA ARG A 3 41.90 -52.65 35.34
C ARG A 3 41.71 -52.46 33.81
N ASN A 4 41.94 -51.25 33.29
CA ASN A 4 42.11 -50.88 31.87
C ASN A 4 40.82 -50.87 30.98
N ILE A 5 40.69 -50.13 29.87
CA ILE A 5 41.16 -48.83 29.29
C ILE A 5 40.74 -48.89 27.79
N ALA A 6 40.08 -47.84 27.29
CA ALA A 6 39.84 -47.48 25.88
C ALA A 6 39.17 -46.08 25.92
N LEU A 7 39.63 -44.95 25.33
CA LEU A 7 40.29 -44.68 24.03
C LEU A 7 39.56 -45.39 22.88
N THR A 8 38.94 -44.76 21.89
CA THR A 8 39.06 -43.41 21.28
C THR A 8 37.71 -43.15 20.54
N ALA A 9 37.30 -41.97 20.08
CA ALA A 9 37.93 -40.65 19.91
C ALA A 9 36.88 -39.53 19.99
N ALA A 10 37.30 -38.26 19.87
CA ALA A 10 36.40 -37.12 19.67
C ALA A 10 36.49 -36.62 18.22
N ALA A 11 35.42 -36.80 17.45
CA ALA A 11 35.30 -36.20 16.12
C ALA A 11 34.79 -34.76 16.24
N ALA A 12 35.71 -33.79 16.23
CA ALA A 12 35.36 -32.38 16.12
C ALA A 12 34.88 -32.08 14.70
N GLY A 13 33.59 -32.27 14.45
CA GLY A 13 32.95 -31.89 13.20
C GLY A 13 32.96 -30.36 13.06
N LEU A 14 33.87 -29.84 12.22
CA LEU A 14 33.93 -28.42 11.88
C LEU A 14 32.76 -28.10 10.94
N ALA A 15 31.58 -27.83 11.51
CA ALA A 15 30.41 -27.39 10.77
C ALA A 15 30.63 -25.96 10.25
N PHE A 16 31.31 -25.85 9.12
CA PHE A 16 31.47 -24.60 8.38
C PHE A 16 30.12 -24.26 7.72
N SER A 17 29.24 -23.63 8.50
CA SER A 17 27.94 -23.15 8.03
C SER A 17 28.17 -22.05 6.99
N LEU A 18 28.10 -22.42 5.72
CA LEU A 18 28.06 -21.51 4.60
C LEU A 18 26.67 -20.85 4.55
N PHE A 19 26.45 -19.88 5.42
CA PHE A 19 25.32 -18.96 5.33
C PHE A 19 25.55 -18.00 4.15
N ALA A 20 25.34 -18.51 2.94
CA ALA A 20 25.30 -17.74 1.71
C ALA A 20 23.83 -17.67 1.24
N CYS A 21 23.40 -16.48 0.80
CA CYS A 21 22.06 -16.17 0.27
C CYS A 21 20.92 -15.99 1.30
N THR A 22 21.15 -15.22 2.37
CA THR A 22 20.12 -14.82 3.36
C THR A 22 18.95 -13.98 2.82
N GLY A 23 19.01 -13.47 1.58
CA GLY A 23 17.96 -12.60 1.01
C GLY A 23 16.82 -13.33 0.29
N ALA A 24 17.07 -14.49 -0.30
CA ALA A 24 16.03 -15.22 -1.04
C ALA A 24 15.02 -15.88 -0.09
N GLU A 25 15.51 -16.46 1.00
CA GLU A 25 14.70 -17.06 2.08
C GLU A 25 13.84 -16.02 2.81
N GLU A 26 14.23 -14.74 2.82
CA GLU A 26 13.46 -13.69 3.51
C GLU A 26 12.13 -13.37 2.80
N ILE A 27 12.08 -13.52 1.48
CA ILE A 27 10.85 -13.44 0.69
C ILE A 27 10.04 -14.72 0.88
N ASP A 28 10.62 -15.88 0.56
CA ASP A 28 9.90 -17.15 0.42
C ASP A 28 9.17 -17.63 1.70
N ASN A 29 9.63 -17.20 2.89
CA ASN A 29 9.01 -17.52 4.18
C ASN A 29 7.83 -16.60 4.59
N LYS A 30 7.51 -15.55 3.84
CA LYS A 30 6.38 -14.63 4.15
C LYS A 30 5.05 -15.21 3.67
N PRO A 31 3.91 -14.90 4.32
CA PRO A 31 2.60 -15.32 3.83
C PRO A 31 2.35 -14.73 2.44
N VAL A 32 1.96 -15.58 1.49
CA VAL A 32 1.56 -15.15 0.14
C VAL A 32 0.16 -14.55 0.23
N ALA A 33 -0.03 -13.34 -0.29
CA ALA A 33 -1.35 -12.74 -0.39
C ALA A 33 -2.20 -13.52 -1.41
N GLU A 34 -3.43 -13.84 -1.07
CA GLU A 34 -4.36 -14.45 -2.02
C GLU A 34 -4.83 -13.37 -3.00
N VAL A 35 -4.47 -13.52 -4.27
CA VAL A 35 -4.82 -12.59 -5.35
C VAL A 35 -5.88 -13.23 -6.24
N VAL A 36 -7.01 -12.54 -6.40
CA VAL A 36 -8.15 -13.01 -7.22
C VAL A 36 -8.49 -11.95 -8.26
N GLU A 37 -8.68 -12.38 -9.52
CA GLU A 37 -9.21 -11.51 -10.58
C GLU A 37 -10.60 -11.00 -10.19
N VAL A 38 -10.84 -9.70 -10.37
CA VAL A 38 -12.15 -9.08 -10.11
C VAL A 38 -13.14 -9.53 -11.19
N LYS A 39 -13.75 -10.69 -10.96
CA LYS A 39 -14.85 -11.20 -11.78
C LYS A 39 -16.07 -10.27 -11.63
N PRO A 40 -16.66 -9.77 -12.71
CA PRO A 40 -17.83 -8.91 -12.62
C PRO A 40 -19.09 -9.69 -12.19
N GLU A 41 -19.92 -9.01 -11.39
CA GLU A 41 -21.31 -9.32 -10.94
C GLU A 41 -21.52 -9.86 -9.49
N PRO A 42 -22.63 -9.49 -8.80
CA PRO A 42 -22.91 -8.11 -8.41
C PRO A 42 -23.57 -7.98 -7.00
N LYS A 43 -22.92 -7.28 -6.07
CA LYS A 43 -23.63 -6.51 -5.03
C LYS A 43 -22.73 -5.35 -4.59
N PRO A 44 -23.25 -4.13 -4.41
CA PRO A 44 -22.52 -3.16 -3.63
C PRO A 44 -22.49 -3.66 -2.19
N GLU A 45 -21.40 -4.30 -1.79
CA GLU A 45 -21.06 -4.38 -0.38
C GLU A 45 -20.98 -2.94 0.14
N PRO A 46 -21.67 -2.62 1.25
CA PRO A 46 -21.70 -1.24 1.73
C PRO A 46 -20.26 -0.83 2.06
N LYS A 47 -19.76 0.21 1.38
CA LYS A 47 -18.45 0.80 1.70
C LYS A 47 -18.39 1.03 3.21
N PRO A 48 -17.36 0.56 3.92
CA PRO A 48 -17.35 0.58 5.37
C PRO A 48 -17.53 2.01 5.90
N THR A 49 -18.57 2.22 6.70
CA THR A 49 -18.93 3.52 7.27
C THR A 49 -18.40 3.61 8.70
N GLY A 50 -17.13 4.00 8.84
CA GLY A 50 -16.50 4.28 10.13
C GLY A 50 -15.97 5.71 10.22
N THR A 51 -15.64 6.15 11.44
CA THR A 51 -14.95 7.42 11.69
C THR A 51 -13.54 7.37 11.07
N PRO A 52 -13.17 8.31 10.18
CA PRO A 52 -11.88 8.28 9.52
C PRO A 52 -10.77 8.81 10.43
N VAL A 53 -9.71 8.03 10.61
CA VAL A 53 -8.44 8.44 11.23
C VAL A 53 -7.36 8.45 10.17
N ALA A 54 -6.78 9.62 9.88
CA ALA A 54 -5.76 9.78 8.85
C ALA A 54 -4.43 9.14 9.24
N VAL A 55 -3.66 8.70 8.24
CA VAL A 55 -2.31 8.18 8.44
C VAL A 55 -1.34 9.30 8.78
N ASP A 56 -0.45 9.07 9.75
CA ASP A 56 0.74 9.90 9.97
C ASP A 56 1.85 9.39 9.05
N ALA A 57 1.97 10.02 7.88
CA ALA A 57 2.99 9.67 6.89
C ALA A 57 4.44 9.81 7.42
N ALA A 58 4.70 10.69 8.39
CA ALA A 58 6.05 10.85 8.95
C ALA A 58 6.46 9.64 9.81
N ASN A 59 5.51 9.06 10.54
CA ASN A 59 5.70 7.86 11.37
C ASN A 59 5.28 6.55 10.68
N SER A 60 4.95 6.58 9.39
CA SER A 60 4.53 5.41 8.60
C SER A 60 5.52 5.06 7.50
N ARG A 61 5.58 3.80 7.08
CA ARG A 61 6.43 3.28 6.00
C ARG A 61 5.66 2.27 5.15
N ILE A 62 5.83 2.40 3.84
CA ILE A 62 5.41 1.42 2.83
C ILE A 62 6.67 1.03 2.07
N GLU A 63 7.15 -0.17 2.35
CA GLU A 63 8.45 -0.69 1.91
C GLU A 63 8.25 -2.03 1.19
N TRP A 64 9.24 -2.42 0.39
CA TRP A 64 9.22 -3.68 -0.33
C TRP A 64 10.63 -4.25 -0.50
N LEU A 65 10.71 -5.58 -0.63
CA LEU A 65 11.92 -6.33 -0.92
C LEU A 65 11.71 -7.10 -2.23
N GLY A 66 12.44 -6.71 -3.28
CA GLY A 66 12.48 -7.40 -4.55
C GLY A 66 13.72 -8.29 -4.63
N ALA A 67 13.64 -9.43 -5.32
CA ALA A 67 14.78 -10.32 -5.51
C ALA A 67 15.04 -10.67 -6.97
N LYS A 68 16.29 -10.97 -7.25
CA LYS A 68 16.79 -11.63 -8.44
C LYS A 68 17.74 -12.74 -8.02
N VAL A 69 18.09 -13.65 -8.94
CA VAL A 69 18.95 -14.82 -8.65
C VAL A 69 20.25 -14.44 -7.90
N THR A 70 20.81 -13.27 -8.18
CA THR A 70 22.10 -12.82 -7.60
C THR A 70 22.01 -11.85 -6.41
N ARG A 71 20.85 -11.28 -6.10
CA ARG A 71 20.71 -10.21 -5.07
C ARG A 71 19.26 -9.93 -4.66
N THR A 72 19.06 -9.35 -3.49
CA THR A 72 17.87 -8.56 -3.13
C THR A 72 18.07 -7.06 -3.37
N HIS A 73 16.96 -6.33 -3.43
CA HIS A 73 16.91 -4.87 -3.49
C HIS A 73 15.78 -4.37 -2.59
N ASP A 74 16.10 -3.50 -1.64
CA ASP A 74 15.14 -2.77 -0.82
C ASP A 74 14.63 -1.53 -1.56
N GLY A 75 13.36 -1.20 -1.32
CA GLY A 75 12.75 0.04 -1.78
C GLY A 75 11.46 0.37 -1.05
N GLY A 76 10.79 1.43 -1.49
CA GLY A 76 9.53 1.88 -0.89
C GLY A 76 9.04 3.19 -1.49
N PHE A 77 8.07 3.81 -0.83
CA PHE A 77 7.45 5.07 -1.26
C PHE A 77 7.59 6.15 -0.19
N LYS A 78 7.97 7.37 -0.60
CA LYS A 78 8.12 8.52 0.31
C LYS A 78 6.82 9.29 0.53
N THR A 79 5.88 9.20 -0.41
CA THR A 79 4.65 9.99 -0.43
C THR A 79 3.46 9.07 -0.64
N PHE A 80 2.61 9.03 0.38
CA PHE A 80 1.34 8.33 0.39
C PHE A 80 0.40 9.07 1.34
N ASP A 81 -0.89 8.95 1.07
CA ASP A 81 -1.98 9.39 1.94
C ASP A 81 -2.89 8.20 2.22
N GLY A 82 -3.65 8.26 3.31
CA GLY A 82 -4.58 7.20 3.65
C GLY A 82 -5.27 7.41 4.98
N LYS A 83 -6.23 6.54 5.25
CA LYS A 83 -7.03 6.56 6.47
C LYS A 83 -7.50 5.15 6.82
N ILE A 84 -7.60 4.90 8.11
CA ILE A 84 -8.33 3.76 8.66
C ILE A 84 -9.70 4.24 9.15
N LEU A 85 -10.73 3.42 8.95
CA LEU A 85 -12.12 3.71 9.32
C LEU A 85 -12.46 2.88 10.55
N MET A 86 -12.94 3.54 11.60
CA MET A 86 -13.17 2.94 12.93
C MET A 86 -14.64 2.99 13.33
N ASP A 87 -15.16 1.90 13.86
CA ASP A 87 -16.44 1.83 14.59
C ASP A 87 -16.14 1.53 16.07
N GLY A 88 -16.18 2.56 16.90
CA GLY A 88 -15.56 2.54 18.23
C GLY A 88 -14.07 2.20 18.13
N ASP A 89 -13.65 1.13 18.80
CA ASP A 89 -12.29 0.59 18.72
C ASP A 89 -12.10 -0.51 17.63
N THR A 90 -13.11 -0.73 16.78
CA THR A 90 -13.07 -1.78 15.73
C THR A 90 -12.63 -1.19 14.38
N PRO A 91 -11.56 -1.70 13.75
CA PRO A 91 -11.22 -1.33 12.37
C PRO A 91 -12.25 -1.94 11.40
N VAL A 92 -13.03 -1.10 10.73
CA VAL A 92 -14.05 -1.54 9.76
C VAL A 92 -13.64 -1.34 8.29
N GLY A 93 -12.61 -0.53 8.03
CA GLY A 93 -12.07 -0.37 6.67
C GLY A 93 -10.81 0.48 6.60
N THR A 94 -10.24 0.60 5.42
CA THR A 94 -9.09 1.46 5.12
C THR A 94 -9.06 1.86 3.64
N GLU A 95 -8.58 3.07 3.37
CA GLU A 95 -8.35 3.59 2.03
C GLU A 95 -6.95 4.22 1.98
N PHE A 96 -6.14 3.82 0.99
CA PHE A 96 -4.78 4.30 0.77
C PHE A 96 -4.54 4.74 -0.67
N THR A 97 -3.69 5.75 -0.84
CA THR A 97 -3.25 6.29 -2.12
C THR A 97 -1.74 6.53 -2.07
N ILE A 98 -1.00 5.93 -2.99
CA ILE A 98 0.46 5.98 -3.04
C ILE A 98 0.88 6.72 -4.31
N ASP A 99 1.74 7.74 -4.16
CA ASP A 99 2.35 8.43 -5.28
C ASP A 99 3.56 7.63 -5.78
N LEU A 100 3.45 7.06 -6.98
CA LEU A 100 4.48 6.18 -7.55
C LEU A 100 5.72 6.97 -8.02
N SER A 101 5.62 8.30 -8.21
CA SER A 101 6.80 9.15 -8.42
C SER A 101 7.69 9.26 -7.18
N SER A 102 7.15 8.96 -6.00
CA SER A 102 7.86 8.99 -4.72
C SER A 102 8.68 7.72 -4.43
N LEU A 103 8.69 6.77 -5.38
CA LEU A 103 9.48 5.53 -5.33
C LEU A 103 10.95 5.82 -5.02
N TRP A 104 11.54 4.93 -4.22
CA TRP A 104 12.98 4.90 -3.97
C TRP A 104 13.47 3.46 -3.84
N THR A 105 14.76 3.26 -4.09
CA THR A 105 15.46 1.98 -3.92
C THR A 105 16.86 2.20 -3.38
N ASP A 106 17.56 1.10 -3.10
CA ASP A 106 18.99 1.05 -2.73
C ASP A 106 19.94 1.88 -3.63
N THR A 107 19.57 2.10 -4.89
CA THR A 107 20.35 2.79 -5.91
C THR A 107 19.49 3.64 -6.83
N GLU A 108 19.89 4.90 -7.09
CA GLU A 108 19.16 5.83 -7.96
C GLU A 108 18.91 5.27 -9.37
N LYS A 109 19.86 4.47 -9.90
CA LYS A 109 19.73 3.83 -11.21
C LYS A 109 18.59 2.79 -11.24
N LEU A 110 18.40 2.02 -10.16
CA LEU A 110 17.28 1.10 -10.08
C LEU A 110 15.97 1.88 -9.89
N THR A 111 15.96 2.94 -9.07
CA THR A 111 14.78 3.81 -8.90
C THR A 111 14.30 4.33 -10.25
N ALA A 112 15.19 4.92 -11.06
CA ALA A 112 14.85 5.41 -12.40
C ALA A 112 14.29 4.31 -13.31
N HIS A 113 14.93 3.15 -13.36
CA HIS A 113 14.49 2.05 -14.24
C HIS A 113 13.13 1.46 -13.83
N LEU A 114 12.81 1.43 -12.53
CA LEU A 114 11.49 1.00 -12.06
C LEU A 114 10.38 2.02 -12.38
N GLN A 115 10.71 3.30 -12.60
CA GLN A 115 9.73 4.33 -12.98
C GLN A 115 9.39 4.29 -14.48
N ASP A 116 10.21 3.64 -15.31
CA ASP A 116 10.01 3.50 -16.76
C ASP A 116 8.86 2.54 -17.13
N THR A 117 8.53 2.50 -18.43
CA THR A 117 7.47 1.68 -19.04
C THR A 117 7.65 0.16 -18.89
N ASP A 118 8.85 -0.29 -18.52
CA ASP A 118 9.14 -1.70 -18.28
C ASP A 118 8.63 -2.19 -16.90
N PHE A 119 8.25 -1.26 -16.01
CA PHE A 119 7.85 -1.55 -14.63
C PHE A 119 6.57 -0.81 -14.20
N PHE A 120 6.68 0.35 -13.55
CA PHE A 120 5.51 1.08 -13.02
C PHE A 120 4.90 2.07 -14.01
N ASP A 121 5.59 2.41 -15.12
CA ASP A 121 5.21 3.46 -16.08
C ASP A 121 4.62 4.70 -15.38
N VAL A 122 5.41 5.33 -14.52
CA VAL A 122 4.95 6.41 -13.62
C VAL A 122 4.41 7.63 -14.39
N ALA A 123 4.86 7.80 -15.65
CA ALA A 123 4.34 8.83 -16.54
C ALA A 123 2.86 8.60 -16.94
N THR A 124 2.42 7.34 -17.02
CA THR A 124 1.02 6.96 -17.31
C THR A 124 0.24 6.67 -16.03
N TYR A 125 0.82 5.90 -15.11
CA TYR A 125 0.23 5.47 -13.85
C TYR A 125 0.99 6.09 -12.67
N ASN A 126 0.76 7.37 -12.38
CA ASN A 126 1.45 8.05 -11.28
C ASN A 126 0.95 7.64 -9.87
N THR A 127 -0.08 6.78 -9.77
CA THR A 127 -0.77 6.52 -8.51
C THR A 127 -1.22 5.07 -8.41
N ALA A 128 -0.96 4.44 -7.26
CA ALA A 128 -1.58 3.19 -6.86
C ALA A 128 -2.60 3.46 -5.74
N THR A 129 -3.69 2.70 -5.69
CA THR A 129 -4.70 2.84 -4.64
C THR A 129 -5.10 1.50 -4.05
N PHE A 130 -5.37 1.48 -2.75
CA PHE A 130 -5.91 0.31 -2.06
C PHE A 130 -7.18 0.71 -1.31
N THR A 131 -8.24 -0.08 -1.44
CA THR A 131 -9.49 0.07 -0.68
C THR A 131 -9.91 -1.27 -0.12
N SER A 132 -9.96 -1.40 1.21
CA SER A 132 -10.46 -2.64 1.83
C SER A 132 -11.96 -2.82 1.56
N THR A 133 -12.34 -4.05 1.22
CA THR A 133 -13.75 -4.48 1.22
C THR A 133 -14.12 -5.15 2.54
N ASP A 134 -13.17 -5.80 3.22
CA ASP A 134 -13.44 -6.59 4.41
C ASP A 134 -12.22 -6.63 5.36
N ILE A 135 -12.46 -6.60 6.67
CA ILE A 135 -11.46 -6.75 7.73
C ILE A 135 -12.02 -7.69 8.79
N LYS A 136 -11.40 -8.86 8.95
CA LYS A 136 -11.84 -9.93 9.88
C LYS A 136 -10.74 -10.20 10.90
N PRO A 137 -11.04 -10.73 12.09
CA PRO A 137 -10.03 -11.38 12.92
C PRO A 137 -9.29 -12.47 12.12
N ALA A 138 -7.97 -12.59 12.29
CA ALA A 138 -7.21 -13.68 11.67
C ALA A 138 -7.18 -14.92 12.57
N GLU A 139 -7.15 -16.10 11.95
CA GLU A 139 -6.88 -17.37 12.64
C GLU A 139 -5.38 -17.77 12.60
N ALA A 140 -4.54 -16.99 11.92
CA ALA A 140 -3.11 -17.25 11.75
C ALA A 140 -2.27 -16.75 12.93
N GLU A 141 -1.30 -17.54 13.38
CA GLU A 141 -0.37 -17.14 14.45
C GLU A 141 0.39 -15.85 14.08
N GLY A 142 0.47 -14.91 15.03
CA GLY A 142 1.19 -13.65 14.87
C GLY A 142 0.43 -12.55 14.10
N ALA A 143 -0.72 -12.86 13.49
CA ALA A 143 -1.62 -11.88 12.88
C ALA A 143 -2.86 -11.65 13.76
N THR A 144 -3.39 -10.43 13.75
CA THR A 144 -4.65 -10.10 14.47
C THR A 144 -5.85 -10.07 13.54
N HIS A 145 -5.65 -9.66 12.28
CA HIS A 145 -6.69 -9.43 11.30
C HIS A 145 -6.27 -9.98 9.93
N SER A 146 -7.24 -10.44 9.16
CA SER A 146 -7.11 -10.68 7.72
C SER A 146 -7.79 -9.51 7.01
N VAL A 147 -7.07 -8.84 6.12
CA VAL A 147 -7.54 -7.67 5.38
C VAL A 147 -7.71 -8.05 3.91
N THR A 148 -8.93 -7.89 3.40
CA THR A 148 -9.25 -8.07 1.98
C THR A 148 -9.57 -6.71 1.36
N GLY A 149 -9.04 -6.44 0.16
CA GLY A 149 -9.35 -5.21 -0.57
C GLY A 149 -8.96 -5.22 -2.04
N GLU A 150 -9.45 -4.22 -2.77
CA GLU A 150 -9.05 -3.96 -4.15
C GLU A 150 -7.74 -3.17 -4.16
N LEU A 151 -6.70 -3.72 -4.80
CA LEU A 151 -5.46 -3.03 -5.15
C LEU A 151 -5.48 -2.67 -6.65
N ASP A 152 -5.51 -1.36 -6.91
CA ASP A 152 -5.29 -0.77 -8.22
C ASP A 152 -3.82 -0.36 -8.35
N LEU A 153 -3.09 -1.04 -9.23
CA LEU A 153 -1.67 -0.81 -9.49
C LEU A 153 -1.43 -0.99 -10.99
N HIS A 154 -0.70 -0.06 -11.61
CA HIS A 154 -0.35 -0.11 -13.04
C HIS A 154 -1.60 -0.26 -13.96
N GLY A 155 -2.74 0.33 -13.55
CA GLY A 155 -4.01 0.28 -14.27
C GLY A 155 -4.78 -1.05 -14.16
N VAL A 156 -4.29 -2.01 -13.37
CA VAL A 156 -4.93 -3.30 -13.13
C VAL A 156 -5.51 -3.33 -11.71
N LYS A 157 -6.79 -3.70 -11.60
CA LYS A 157 -7.50 -3.86 -10.32
C LYS A 157 -7.62 -5.34 -9.97
N LYS A 158 -7.11 -5.74 -8.81
CA LYS A 158 -7.21 -7.11 -8.28
C LYS A 158 -7.58 -7.11 -6.81
N ALA A 159 -8.38 -8.10 -6.40
CA ALA A 159 -8.66 -8.33 -4.99
C ALA A 159 -7.45 -9.03 -4.35
N VAL A 160 -6.97 -8.51 -3.24
CA VAL A 160 -5.86 -9.07 -2.46
C VAL A 160 -6.30 -9.31 -1.02
N THR A 161 -5.94 -10.46 -0.46
CA THR A 161 -6.14 -10.78 0.96
C THR A 161 -4.81 -11.04 1.63
N PHE A 162 -4.51 -10.34 2.74
CA PHE A 162 -3.26 -10.47 3.47
C PHE A 162 -3.44 -10.38 5.00
N PRO A 163 -2.59 -11.07 5.79
CA PRO A 163 -2.61 -10.96 7.24
C PRO A 163 -1.99 -9.64 7.73
N ALA A 164 -2.56 -9.07 8.79
CA ALA A 164 -2.12 -7.82 9.41
C ALA A 164 -2.24 -7.85 10.95
N THR A 165 -1.36 -7.10 11.60
CA THR A 165 -1.37 -6.84 13.03
C THR A 165 -1.77 -5.41 13.29
N ILE A 166 -3.04 -5.22 13.66
CA ILE A 166 -3.65 -3.92 13.98
C ILE A 166 -3.79 -3.84 15.50
N THR A 167 -3.11 -2.88 16.11
CA THR A 167 -3.19 -2.58 17.54
C THR A 167 -3.87 -1.23 17.72
N VAL A 168 -4.98 -1.23 18.46
CA VAL A 168 -5.73 -0.02 18.81
C VAL A 168 -5.38 0.36 20.25
N ALA A 169 -4.75 1.51 20.42
CA ALA A 169 -4.52 2.15 21.71
C ALA A 169 -5.37 3.43 21.83
N ALA A 170 -5.30 4.10 22.98
CA ALA A 170 -6.07 5.31 23.24
C ALA A 170 -5.55 6.55 22.47
N ASP A 171 -4.22 6.65 22.29
CA ASP A 171 -3.52 7.75 21.63
C ASP A 171 -3.26 7.51 20.14
N LYS A 172 -3.22 6.25 19.70
CA LYS A 172 -2.90 5.87 18.32
C LYS A 172 -3.42 4.48 17.95
N ILE A 173 -3.57 4.27 16.65
CA ILE A 173 -3.67 2.94 16.05
C ILE A 173 -2.36 2.67 15.30
N THR A 174 -1.86 1.43 15.36
CA THR A 174 -0.74 0.98 14.53
C THR A 174 -1.14 -0.26 13.74
N ALA A 175 -0.82 -0.30 12.45
CA ALA A 175 -1.03 -1.47 11.60
C ALA A 175 0.31 -1.90 10.97
N ALA A 176 0.70 -3.15 11.21
CA ALA A 176 1.89 -3.77 10.61
C ALA A 176 1.48 -4.98 9.77
N ALA A 177 2.10 -5.18 8.61
CA ALA A 177 1.87 -6.35 7.75
C ALA A 177 3.13 -6.68 6.95
N GLU A 178 3.43 -7.97 6.81
CA GLU A 178 4.49 -8.47 5.93
C GLU A 178 3.95 -9.65 5.13
N PHE A 179 3.85 -9.51 3.80
CA PHE A 179 3.26 -10.50 2.90
C PHE A 179 3.89 -10.43 1.51
N GLN A 180 3.71 -11.46 0.68
CA GLN A 180 4.19 -11.48 -0.71
C GLN A 180 3.07 -11.20 -1.70
N ILE A 181 3.39 -10.53 -2.80
CA ILE A 181 2.53 -10.43 -4.00
C ILE A 181 3.31 -10.89 -5.23
N ASN A 182 2.62 -11.39 -6.27
CA ASN A 182 3.22 -11.64 -7.57
C ASN A 182 3.08 -10.38 -8.45
N ARG A 183 4.18 -9.77 -8.89
CA ARG A 183 4.13 -8.53 -9.70
C ARG A 183 3.48 -8.73 -11.08
N GLN A 184 3.51 -9.94 -11.65
CA GLN A 184 2.89 -10.21 -12.95
C GLN A 184 1.37 -10.06 -12.91
N ASP A 185 0.74 -10.20 -11.73
CA ASP A 185 -0.70 -10.01 -11.58
C ASP A 185 -1.17 -8.62 -12.02
N TRP A 186 -0.32 -7.59 -11.88
CA TRP A 186 -0.58 -6.21 -12.30
C TRP A 186 0.10 -5.85 -13.63
N ALA A 187 0.38 -6.86 -14.47
CA ALA A 187 1.07 -6.73 -15.75
C ALA A 187 2.51 -6.16 -15.68
N ILE A 188 3.11 -6.10 -14.48
CA ILE A 188 4.51 -5.68 -14.27
C ILE A 188 5.42 -6.88 -14.58
N SER A 189 5.65 -7.12 -15.86
CA SER A 189 6.31 -8.33 -16.37
C SER A 189 7.67 -8.04 -17.01
N PHE A 190 8.71 -7.93 -16.18
CA PHE A 190 10.10 -7.83 -16.62
C PHE A 190 10.90 -9.07 -16.18
N PRO A 191 11.28 -10.00 -17.08
CA PRO A 191 11.92 -11.25 -16.71
C PRO A 191 13.36 -11.10 -16.19
N GLY A 192 13.99 -9.93 -16.38
CA GLY A 192 15.41 -9.74 -16.13
C GLY A 192 16.29 -10.15 -17.31
N LYS A 193 17.50 -10.59 -17.01
CA LYS A 193 18.42 -11.16 -18.01
C LYS A 193 18.40 -12.69 -17.92
N PRO A 194 18.70 -13.43 -19.00
CA PRO A 194 18.72 -14.90 -18.96
C PRO A 194 19.57 -15.49 -17.82
N ASP A 195 20.68 -14.85 -17.47
CA ASP A 195 21.61 -15.27 -16.40
C ASP A 195 21.32 -14.61 -15.03
N ASP A 196 20.36 -13.70 -14.95
CA ASP A 196 20.04 -12.90 -13.74
C ASP A 196 18.55 -12.52 -13.79
N LEU A 197 17.71 -13.56 -13.66
CA LEU A 197 16.26 -13.45 -13.68
C LEU A 197 15.77 -12.76 -12.39
N ILE A 198 14.72 -11.95 -12.53
CA ILE A 198 14.05 -11.29 -11.39
C ILE A 198 12.90 -12.19 -10.94
N LYS A 199 12.76 -12.42 -9.63
CA LYS A 199 11.60 -13.13 -9.06
C LYS A 199 10.29 -12.43 -9.46
N ASP A 200 9.22 -13.19 -9.51
CA ASP A 200 7.87 -12.64 -9.69
C ASP A 200 7.28 -12.22 -8.33
N GLU A 201 7.73 -12.87 -7.26
CA GLU A 201 7.38 -12.57 -5.88
C GLU A 201 8.12 -11.32 -5.37
N VAL A 202 7.36 -10.40 -4.78
CA VAL A 202 7.87 -9.22 -4.08
C VAL A 202 7.26 -9.22 -2.68
N ALA A 203 8.10 -9.15 -1.65
CA ALA A 203 7.62 -8.99 -0.29
C ALA A 203 7.28 -7.52 -0.01
N ILE A 204 6.07 -7.27 0.48
CA ILE A 204 5.56 -5.96 0.90
C ILE A 204 5.63 -5.87 2.42
N LYS A 205 6.12 -4.74 2.93
CA LYS A 205 6.25 -4.43 4.35
C LYS A 205 5.54 -3.12 4.67
N LEU A 206 4.51 -3.21 5.50
CA LEU A 206 3.72 -2.07 5.96
C LEU A 206 4.00 -1.84 7.43
N ASN A 207 4.31 -0.60 7.81
CA ASN A 207 4.36 -0.14 9.19
C ASN A 207 3.66 1.21 9.26
N LEU A 208 2.39 1.22 9.67
CA LEU A 208 1.49 2.37 9.56
C LEU A 208 1.07 2.86 10.95
N ALA A 209 1.04 4.17 11.13
CA ALA A 209 0.60 4.83 12.36
C ALA A 209 -0.54 5.81 12.04
N PHE A 210 -1.58 5.79 12.87
CA PHE A 210 -2.74 6.68 12.77
C PHE A 210 -2.97 7.31 14.15
N PRO A 211 -2.67 8.61 14.35
CA PRO A 211 -2.87 9.27 15.65
C PRO A 211 -4.37 9.40 15.93
N ARG A 212 -4.83 8.94 17.09
CA ARG A 212 -6.21 9.20 17.53
C ARG A 212 -6.24 10.61 18.14
N PRO A 213 -7.19 11.48 17.75
CA PRO A 213 -7.50 12.62 18.58
C PRO A 213 -8.03 12.07 19.92
N ALA A 214 -7.47 12.56 21.04
CA ALA A 214 -7.94 12.20 22.36
C ALA A 214 -9.46 12.49 22.44
N GLU A 215 -10.24 11.50 22.87
CA GLU A 215 -11.70 11.58 22.80
C GLU A 215 -12.25 12.74 23.64
N ALA A 216 -12.73 13.77 22.95
CA ALA A 216 -13.42 14.89 23.57
C ALA A 216 -14.85 14.48 23.94
N GLY A 217 -14.99 13.60 24.96
CA GLY A 217 -16.31 13.05 25.28
C GLY A 217 -16.43 11.99 26.36
N ALA A 218 -15.48 11.87 27.30
CA ALA A 218 -15.71 11.12 28.55
C ALA A 218 -16.01 12.08 29.72
N GLU A 219 -16.95 13.02 29.51
CA GLU A 219 -17.47 13.86 30.59
C GLU A 219 -18.41 13.02 31.46
N GLY A 220 -17.94 12.68 32.66
CA GLY A 220 -18.59 11.69 33.51
C GLY A 220 -19.96 12.14 34.00
N ASP A 221 -20.91 11.20 34.00
CA ASP A 221 -22.19 11.34 34.69
C ASP A 221 -21.92 11.43 36.21
N ALA A 222 -21.79 12.67 36.68
CA ALA A 222 -21.59 13.04 38.08
C ALA A 222 -22.37 14.32 38.38
N ALA A 223 -23.66 14.32 38.05
CA ALA A 223 -24.61 15.36 38.43
C ALA A 223 -24.90 15.30 39.96
N GLY A 224 -23.89 15.66 40.75
CA GLY A 224 -24.04 15.95 42.18
C GLY A 224 -24.67 17.32 42.37
N ASP A 225 -25.82 17.34 43.07
CA ASP A 225 -26.53 18.55 43.48
C ASP A 225 -25.65 19.52 44.28
N ALA A 226 -25.52 20.77 43.79
CA ALA A 226 -25.12 21.92 44.60
C ALA A 226 -25.49 23.24 43.89
N ALA A 227 -26.46 23.97 44.46
CA ALA A 227 -26.84 25.29 43.98
C ALA A 227 -25.85 26.39 44.40
N GLY A 228 -25.79 27.49 43.64
CA GLY A 228 -25.58 28.81 44.25
C GLY A 228 -24.63 29.81 43.57
N GLN A 229 -25.22 30.96 43.22
CA GLN A 229 -24.67 32.29 43.45
C GLN A 229 -23.62 32.89 42.48
N ALA A 230 -24.11 33.72 41.56
CA ALA A 230 -23.34 34.84 40.98
C ALA A 230 -23.14 35.96 42.02
N PRO A 231 -22.11 36.83 41.84
CA PRO A 231 -22.44 38.15 41.29
C PRO A 231 -21.38 38.76 40.33
N ALA A 232 -21.71 39.93 39.76
CA ALA A 232 -20.97 40.65 38.73
C ALA A 232 -19.84 41.57 39.27
N GLY A 233 -18.96 42.03 38.37
CA GLY A 233 -18.03 43.15 38.63
C GLY A 233 -16.99 43.41 37.53
N ALA A 234 -17.19 44.45 36.72
CA ALA A 234 -16.13 45.07 35.91
C ALA A 234 -15.41 46.16 36.75
N PRO A 235 -14.15 46.53 36.43
CA PRO A 235 -13.97 47.68 35.54
C PRO A 235 -12.71 47.66 34.64
N LYS A 236 -12.61 48.66 33.74
CA LYS A 236 -11.50 48.97 32.82
C LYS A 236 -10.81 50.29 33.24
N PRO A 237 -9.48 50.42 33.07
CA PRO A 237 -8.88 51.54 32.29
C PRO A 237 -7.93 50.97 31.19
N ALA A 238 -7.79 51.51 29.96
CA ALA A 238 -7.14 52.77 29.54
C ALA A 238 -5.65 52.87 30.00
N GLY A 239 -4.64 53.17 29.17
CA GLY A 239 -4.52 53.50 27.73
C GLY A 239 -3.10 54.09 27.43
N VAL A 240 -2.82 54.53 26.19
CA VAL A 240 -1.55 55.18 25.71
C VAL A 240 -0.36 54.21 25.49
N GLY A 241 0.44 54.25 24.39
CA GLY A 241 0.44 54.99 23.11
C GLY A 241 1.31 54.22 22.06
N ALA A 242 1.08 54.27 20.74
CA ALA A 242 1.51 55.30 19.78
C ALA A 242 3.05 55.54 19.77
N LYS A 243 3.83 55.51 18.66
CA LYS A 243 3.59 55.39 17.19
C LYS A 243 4.94 54.93 16.47
N PRO A 244 5.27 55.18 15.17
CA PRO A 244 5.39 54.20 14.07
C PRO A 244 6.78 54.07 13.34
N ALA A 245 6.74 53.37 12.18
CA ALA A 245 7.54 53.51 10.93
C ALA A 245 8.61 52.43 10.67
N GLY A 246 8.89 51.98 9.42
CA GLY A 246 8.25 52.19 8.09
C GLY A 246 7.73 50.86 7.52
N ASP A 247 6.89 50.77 6.47
CA ASP A 247 6.82 51.43 5.15
C ASP A 247 7.74 50.79 4.09
N MET A 248 7.18 50.60 2.88
CA MET A 248 7.76 49.96 1.68
C MET A 248 8.01 48.42 1.80
N ASP A 249 7.68 47.55 0.84
CA ASP A 249 7.29 47.75 -0.56
C ASP A 249 6.10 46.87 -1.01
N LYS A 250 5.30 47.40 -1.94
CA LYS A 250 4.25 46.65 -2.63
C LYS A 250 4.75 46.19 -3.99
N LYS A 251 4.82 44.88 -4.23
CA LYS A 251 4.88 44.37 -5.61
C LYS A 251 4.03 43.13 -5.81
N ALA A 252 2.74 43.37 -6.02
CA ALA A 252 1.85 42.37 -6.60
C ALA A 252 2.34 42.00 -8.00
N VAL A 253 2.41 40.69 -8.29
CA VAL A 253 2.54 40.16 -9.64
C VAL A 253 1.31 39.27 -9.87
N ALA A 254 0.49 39.66 -10.82
CA ALA A 254 -0.71 38.91 -11.19
C ALA A 254 -0.35 37.64 -12.00
N PRO A 255 -1.15 36.57 -11.92
CA PRO A 255 -0.99 35.41 -12.79
C PRO A 255 -1.44 35.75 -14.23
N PRO A 256 -0.73 35.29 -15.28
CA PRO A 256 -1.20 35.42 -16.65
C PRO A 256 -2.36 34.45 -16.91
N ALA A 257 -3.42 34.95 -17.54
CA ALA A 257 -4.59 34.16 -17.90
C ALA A 257 -4.43 33.45 -19.26
N GLY A 258 -5.06 32.28 -19.37
CA GLY A 258 -5.81 31.85 -20.56
C GLY A 258 -5.05 31.67 -21.88
N GLY A 259 -4.50 30.47 -22.10
CA GLY A 259 -4.07 29.98 -23.41
C GLY A 259 -4.79 28.68 -23.80
N VAL A 260 -6.07 28.76 -24.19
CA VAL A 260 -6.84 27.57 -24.62
C VAL A 260 -6.35 27.12 -26.00
N GLN A 261 -5.53 26.07 -26.04
CA GLN A 261 -5.18 25.40 -27.30
C GLN A 261 -6.26 24.38 -27.66
N LYS A 262 -6.99 24.70 -28.73
CA LYS A 262 -8.04 23.88 -29.34
C LYS A 262 -7.43 22.61 -29.93
N ALA A 263 -7.82 21.44 -29.41
CA ALA A 263 -7.39 20.16 -29.96
C ALA A 263 -7.79 20.01 -31.45
N PRO A 264 -6.90 19.47 -32.31
CA PRO A 264 -7.28 19.06 -33.67
C PRO A 264 -8.17 17.80 -33.60
N ALA A 265 -9.24 17.78 -34.40
CA ALA A 265 -10.16 16.65 -34.46
C ALA A 265 -9.48 15.41 -35.09
N PRO A 266 -9.77 14.19 -34.62
CA PRO A 266 -9.27 12.97 -35.25
C PRO A 266 -9.87 12.79 -36.65
N ALA A 267 -9.03 12.43 -37.61
CA ALA A 267 -9.44 12.13 -38.99
C ALA A 267 -10.28 10.83 -39.05
N PRO A 268 -11.24 10.72 -39.99
CA PRO A 268 -12.10 9.53 -40.08
C PRO A 268 -11.30 8.29 -40.51
N VAL A 269 -11.37 7.25 -39.68
CA VAL A 269 -10.74 5.95 -39.97
C VAL A 269 -11.45 5.30 -41.16
N LYS A 270 -10.68 4.97 -42.19
CA LYS A 270 -11.19 4.32 -43.40
C LYS A 270 -11.51 2.85 -43.09
N ALA A 271 -12.77 2.46 -43.18
CA ALA A 271 -13.17 1.06 -43.03
C ALA A 271 -12.62 0.21 -44.19
N SER A 272 -11.83 -0.83 -43.87
CA SER A 272 -11.46 -1.87 -44.83
C SER A 272 -12.56 -2.95 -44.93
N PRO A 273 -12.85 -3.48 -46.13
CA PRO A 273 -14.00 -4.34 -46.36
C PRO A 273 -13.79 -5.79 -45.88
N GLY A 274 -14.87 -6.39 -45.40
CA GLY A 274 -14.89 -7.66 -44.68
C GLY A 274 -14.37 -8.91 -45.40
N ALA A 275 -13.84 -9.81 -44.58
CA ALA A 275 -13.66 -11.22 -44.92
C ALA A 275 -15.01 -11.96 -44.79
N ALA A 276 -15.36 -12.76 -45.81
CA ALA A 276 -16.61 -13.51 -45.86
C ALA A 276 -16.57 -14.77 -44.96
N PRO A 277 -17.72 -15.22 -44.41
CA PRO A 277 -17.79 -16.45 -43.64
C PRO A 277 -17.64 -17.70 -44.52
N ALA A 278 -16.81 -18.64 -44.08
CA ALA A 278 -16.64 -19.93 -44.75
C ALA A 278 -17.94 -20.75 -44.71
N LYS A 279 -18.32 -21.33 -45.86
CA LYS A 279 -19.51 -22.19 -45.97
C LYS A 279 -19.24 -23.54 -45.32
N ASN A 280 -20.08 -23.90 -44.35
CA ASN A 280 -20.13 -25.25 -43.79
C ASN A 280 -20.82 -26.19 -44.79
N THR A 281 -20.07 -27.10 -45.42
CA THR A 281 -20.62 -28.13 -46.30
C THR A 281 -20.52 -29.50 -45.63
N ALA A 282 -21.64 -29.97 -45.09
CA ALA A 282 -21.79 -31.35 -44.68
C ALA A 282 -21.72 -32.28 -45.91
N SER A 283 -20.98 -33.38 -45.80
CA SER A 283 -20.99 -34.47 -46.78
C SER A 283 -21.33 -35.78 -46.06
N GLN A 284 -22.57 -36.23 -46.20
CA GLN A 284 -22.95 -37.60 -45.83
C GLN A 284 -22.56 -38.60 -46.94
N GLY A 285 -22.31 -39.83 -46.53
CA GLY A 285 -22.63 -41.03 -47.33
C GLY A 285 -21.50 -41.58 -48.20
N GLY A 286 -21.20 -42.87 -48.03
CA GLY A 286 -20.18 -43.53 -48.87
C GLY A 286 -19.73 -44.93 -48.43
N ALA A 287 -20.65 -45.80 -48.00
CA ALA A 287 -20.29 -47.20 -47.75
C ALA A 287 -20.17 -48.00 -49.07
N LYS A 288 -19.09 -48.76 -49.28
CA LYS A 288 -19.13 -50.14 -49.83
C LYS A 288 -17.76 -50.82 -49.97
N LYS A 289 -17.77 -52.11 -49.59
CA LYS A 289 -16.85 -53.22 -49.93
C LYS A 289 -15.42 -53.16 -49.39
#